data_AF-A0AAV4XEA1-F1
#
_entry.id   AF-A0AAV4XEA1-F1
#
_cell.length_a   1.000
_cell.length_b   1.000
_cell.length_c   1.000
_cell.angle_alpha   90.00
_cell.angle_beta   90.00
_cell.angle_gamma   90.00
#
_symmetry.space_group_name_H-M   'P 1'
#
loop_
_entity.id
_entity.type
_entity.pdbx_description
1 polymer ?
#
loop_
_entity_poly.entity_id
_entity_poly.type
_entity_poly.pdbx_seq_one_letter_code
_entity_poly.pdbx_strand_id
1 'polypeptide(L)'
;MTSLGQVYVKMKNLDTRQEYEWPKQKFLNRLYVMKEMYQNYEAEEDWDLPPVRNGPLLEDPDTEVRIGTVQVYLQPLSFMVEVCPCSDDGKEYTEQDDQFVETPNELVGRNLHFIVRINGCRGIPSRFTDVNCKYRVYLDETDTVTETVSDTSNPDFHHQKMFSFTPVTRQVLLYLKDGFIVIQVWGKQKPRKSAMAKAKGRSTKQMIQDDLLNQTSRLMNGFRINGRNVDPNKQSMIVELLLMKKQQQRHQQRLENIGHLVDIAEKQKMREIPLPMVKDLLFANSNETAARVFNKLLPKGSVLAKTPQTPDEEDEIEEESGDEDEDEDDDEEEEDDEEGSRQRNRRRRRRRKKR
;
A
#
# COMPACT_ATOMS: atom_id res chain seq x y z
N MET A 1 -7.74 -20.25 -1.10
CA MET A 1 -7.91 -19.44 0.13
C MET A 1 -7.76 -17.98 -0.25
N THR A 2 -8.88 -17.28 -0.41
CA THR A 2 -8.90 -15.83 -0.61
C THR A 2 -8.18 -15.17 0.56
N SER A 3 -7.11 -14.40 0.29
CA SER A 3 -6.40 -13.67 1.33
C SER A 3 -7.35 -12.64 1.93
N LEU A 4 -7.93 -12.94 3.08
CA LEU A 4 -8.56 -11.94 3.93
C LEU A 4 -7.50 -10.87 4.20
N GLY A 5 -7.77 -9.64 3.77
CA GLY A 5 -6.85 -8.52 3.93
C GLY A 5 -6.37 -8.44 5.37
N GLN A 6 -5.07 -8.66 5.58
CA GLN A 6 -4.49 -8.62 6.90
C GLN A 6 -4.16 -7.18 7.26
N VAL A 7 -4.72 -6.69 8.36
CA VAL A 7 -4.51 -5.32 8.81
C VAL A 7 -3.17 -5.22 9.54
N TYR A 8 -2.35 -4.25 9.12
CA TYR A 8 -1.10 -3.88 9.75
C TYR A 8 -1.16 -2.44 10.26
N VAL A 9 -0.44 -2.16 11.35
CA VAL A 9 -0.22 -0.81 11.86
C VAL A 9 1.17 -0.35 11.44
N LYS A 10 1.25 0.77 10.72
CA LYS A 10 2.51 1.36 10.29
C LYS A 10 3.08 2.26 11.38
N MET A 11 4.20 1.86 11.96
CA MET A 11 4.97 2.61 12.93
C MET A 11 6.10 3.35 12.22
N LYS A 12 6.41 4.57 12.66
CA LYS A 12 7.45 5.40 12.07
C LYS A 12 8.32 5.98 13.17
N ASN A 13 9.62 5.71 13.11
CA ASN A 13 10.59 6.35 13.97
C ASN A 13 10.91 7.74 13.38
N LEU A 14 10.59 8.81 14.09
CA LEU A 14 10.79 10.18 13.60
C LEU A 14 12.26 10.61 13.62
N ASP A 15 13.09 9.99 14.47
CA ASP A 15 14.52 10.26 14.59
C ASP A 15 15.29 9.64 13.41
N THR A 16 15.01 8.37 13.10
CA THR A 16 15.74 7.60 12.07
C THR A 16 15.03 7.55 10.72
N ARG A 17 13.74 7.91 10.67
CA ARG A 17 12.82 7.75 9.52
C ARG A 17 12.60 6.30 9.08
N GLN A 18 12.94 5.32 9.92
CA GLN A 18 12.61 3.92 9.68
C GLN A 18 11.12 3.66 9.91
N GLU A 19 10.55 2.74 9.13
CA GLU A 19 9.13 2.41 9.15
C GLU A 19 8.94 0.91 9.41
N TYR A 20 8.03 0.54 10.30
CA TYR A 20 7.77 -0.85 10.66
C TYR A 20 6.29 -1.17 10.49
N GLU A 21 5.97 -2.41 10.11
CA GLU A 21 4.60 -2.89 10.02
C GLU A 21 4.33 -3.87 11.15
N TRP A 22 3.35 -3.56 12.00
CA TRP A 22 2.96 -4.42 13.11
C TRP A 22 1.67 -5.18 12.78
N PRO A 23 1.69 -6.52 12.88
CA PRO A 23 0.46 -7.30 12.87
C PRO A 23 -0.46 -6.87 14.02
N LYS A 24 -1.77 -7.06 13.85
CA LYS A 24 -2.79 -6.79 14.88
C LYS A 24 -2.39 -7.30 16.27
N GLN A 25 -1.91 -8.54 16.38
CA GLN A 25 -1.54 -9.12 17.67
C GLN A 25 -0.37 -8.40 18.33
N LYS A 26 0.69 -8.10 17.55
CA LYS A 26 1.86 -7.36 18.05
C LYS A 26 1.45 -5.97 18.52
N PHE A 27 0.64 -5.27 17.73
CA PHE A 27 0.12 -3.95 18.09
C PHE A 27 -0.72 -3.99 19.36
N LEU A 28 -1.68 -4.92 19.48
CA LEU A 28 -2.51 -5.04 20.68
C LEU A 28 -1.68 -5.31 21.92
N ASN A 29 -0.73 -6.27 21.86
CA ASN A 29 0.17 -6.57 22.96
C ASN A 29 0.95 -5.33 23.41
N ARG A 30 1.50 -4.56 22.47
CA ARG A 30 2.23 -3.32 22.76
C ARG A 30 1.30 -2.22 23.31
N LEU A 31 0.09 -2.10 22.80
CA LEU A 31 -0.93 -1.16 23.27
C LEU A 31 -1.35 -1.42 24.72
N TYR A 32 -1.45 -2.69 25.14
CA TYR A 32 -1.72 -3.01 26.54
C TYR A 32 -0.62 -2.47 27.46
N VAL A 33 0.65 -2.68 27.10
CA VAL A 33 1.79 -2.15 27.87
C VAL A 33 1.79 -0.62 27.85
N MET A 34 1.48 0.03 26.72
CA MET A 34 1.36 1.49 26.66
C MET A 34 0.27 2.03 27.59
N LYS A 35 -0.87 1.33 27.70
CA LYS A 35 -1.96 1.72 28.61
C LYS A 35 -1.56 1.60 30.06
N GLU A 36 -0.88 0.51 30.42
CA GLU A 36 -0.33 0.32 31.77
C GLU A 36 0.70 1.41 32.11
N MET A 37 1.62 1.71 31.19
CA MET A 37 2.56 2.84 31.37
C MET A 37 1.84 4.17 31.59
N TYR A 38 0.78 4.45 30.82
CA TYR A 38 0.01 5.68 30.97
C TYR A 38 -0.74 5.74 32.30
N GLN A 39 -1.30 4.61 32.75
CA GLN A 39 -1.95 4.52 34.07
C GLN A 39 -0.98 4.77 35.21
N ASN A 40 0.21 4.17 35.15
CA ASN A 40 1.26 4.40 36.15
C ASN A 40 1.70 5.86 36.15
N TYR A 41 1.84 6.48 34.97
CA TYR A 41 2.11 7.91 34.85
C TYR A 41 1.03 8.77 35.50
N GLU A 42 -0.26 8.48 35.25
CA GLU A 42 -1.38 9.20 35.89
C GLU A 42 -1.45 8.99 37.41
N ALA A 43 -1.01 7.84 37.89
CA ALA A 43 -0.93 7.50 39.31
C ALA A 43 0.33 8.06 40.00
N GLU A 44 1.19 8.80 39.28
CA GLU A 44 2.50 9.27 39.75
C GLU A 44 3.44 8.13 40.21
N GLU A 45 3.23 6.93 39.67
CA GLU A 45 4.10 5.76 39.87
C GLU A 45 5.25 5.75 38.86
N ASP A 46 6.25 4.88 39.09
CA ASP A 46 7.32 4.68 38.11
C ASP A 46 6.76 4.03 36.84
N TRP A 47 6.80 4.81 35.76
CA TRP A 47 6.27 4.45 34.45
C TRP A 47 7.38 4.30 33.40
N ASP A 48 8.61 4.73 33.72
CA ASP A 48 9.71 4.74 32.76
C ASP A 48 10.31 3.34 32.64
N LEU A 49 10.08 2.70 31.48
CA LEU A 49 10.55 1.35 31.25
C LEU A 49 12.02 1.36 30.81
N PRO A 50 12.88 0.50 31.37
CA PRO A 50 14.29 0.47 31.02
C PRO A 50 14.49 0.17 29.52
N PRO A 51 15.49 0.77 28.87
CA PRO A 51 15.73 0.66 27.42
C PRO A 51 15.89 -0.77 26.90
N VAL A 52 16.42 -1.66 27.75
CA VAL A 52 16.74 -3.06 27.43
C VAL A 52 15.49 -3.86 27.03
N ARG A 53 14.29 -3.43 27.42
CA ARG A 53 13.05 -4.13 27.07
C ARG A 53 12.49 -3.80 25.70
N ASN A 54 13.14 -2.92 24.92
CA ASN A 54 12.55 -2.29 23.74
C ASN A 54 11.15 -1.81 24.11
N GLY A 55 11.09 -0.76 24.95
CA GLY A 55 9.84 -0.18 25.49
C GLY A 55 8.76 -0.15 24.42
N PRO A 56 7.46 -0.23 24.76
CA PRO A 56 6.42 -0.68 23.84
C PRO A 56 6.25 0.15 22.56
N LEU A 57 6.92 1.30 22.47
CA LEU A 57 6.99 2.22 21.33
C LEU A 57 8.21 2.02 20.42
N LEU A 58 9.16 1.14 20.78
CA LEU A 58 10.43 0.93 20.11
C LEU A 58 10.48 -0.42 19.38
N GLU A 59 11.11 -0.39 18.21
CA GLU A 59 11.56 -1.56 17.46
C GLU A 59 13.07 -1.55 17.37
N ASP A 60 13.65 -2.75 17.28
CA ASP A 60 15.08 -2.90 17.01
C ASP A 60 15.39 -2.34 15.61
N PRO A 61 16.33 -1.38 15.49
CA PRO A 61 16.74 -0.80 14.20
C PRO A 61 17.18 -1.82 13.14
N ASP A 62 17.65 -2.99 13.58
CA ASP A 62 18.13 -4.07 12.70
C ASP A 62 17.02 -5.08 12.33
N THR A 63 15.78 -4.82 12.74
CA THR A 63 14.63 -5.66 12.38
C THR A 63 14.40 -5.63 10.87
N GLU A 64 14.38 -6.81 10.25
CA GLU A 64 13.99 -6.95 8.84
C GLU A 64 12.52 -6.55 8.64
N VAL A 65 12.27 -5.82 7.57
CA VAL A 65 10.93 -5.40 7.16
C VAL A 65 10.63 -5.89 5.75
N ARG A 66 9.36 -6.15 5.48
CA ARG A 66 8.89 -6.52 4.16
C ARG A 66 8.90 -5.29 3.25
N ILE A 67 9.63 -5.38 2.15
CA ILE A 67 9.78 -4.34 1.12
C ILE A 67 8.64 -4.46 0.10
N GLY A 68 8.30 -5.70 -0.29
CA GLY A 68 7.28 -5.97 -1.30
C GLY A 68 6.94 -7.45 -1.40
N THR A 69 5.96 -7.76 -2.24
CA THR A 69 5.50 -9.13 -2.50
C THR A 69 5.14 -9.30 -3.97
N VAL A 70 5.41 -10.47 -4.53
CA VAL A 70 4.93 -10.89 -5.85
C VAL A 70 4.20 -12.22 -5.72
N GLN A 71 3.13 -12.40 -6.49
CA GLN A 71 2.37 -13.64 -6.58
C GLN A 71 2.71 -14.33 -7.88
N VAL A 72 3.11 -15.61 -7.79
CA VAL A 72 3.41 -16.47 -8.94
C VAL A 72 2.33 -17.53 -9.03
N TYR A 73 1.44 -17.43 -10.02
CA TYR A 73 0.36 -18.40 -10.23
C TYR A 73 0.92 -19.75 -10.67
N LEU A 74 0.38 -20.81 -10.10
CA LEU A 74 0.86 -22.17 -10.35
C LEU A 74 0.02 -22.91 -11.40
N GLN A 75 -1.05 -22.29 -11.89
CA GLN A 75 -1.96 -22.92 -12.85
C GLN A 75 -1.23 -23.57 -14.03
N PRO A 76 -0.17 -22.96 -14.62
CA PRO A 76 0.53 -23.59 -15.75
C PRO A 76 1.26 -24.91 -15.39
N LEU A 77 1.67 -25.11 -14.13
CA LEU A 77 2.19 -26.40 -13.65
C LEU A 77 1.15 -27.51 -13.68
N SER A 78 -0.13 -27.17 -13.50
CA SER A 78 -1.22 -28.15 -13.55
C SER A 78 -1.44 -28.74 -14.95
N PHE A 79 -0.86 -28.09 -15.97
CA PHE A 79 -0.84 -28.56 -17.37
C PHE A 79 0.57 -28.95 -17.85
N MET A 80 1.61 -28.76 -17.02
CA MET A 80 3.03 -28.90 -17.37
C MET A 80 3.53 -27.92 -18.44
N VAL A 81 2.89 -26.76 -18.64
CA VAL A 81 3.14 -25.86 -19.79
C VAL A 81 4.05 -24.67 -19.48
N GLU A 82 4.07 -24.16 -18.25
CA GLU A 82 4.90 -23.00 -17.85
C GLU A 82 5.19 -23.09 -16.34
N VAL A 83 6.32 -22.51 -15.90
CA VAL A 83 7.00 -22.75 -14.60
C VAL A 83 7.82 -24.04 -14.59
N CYS A 84 9.06 -23.97 -15.08
CA CYS A 84 10.14 -24.99 -15.06
C CYS A 84 9.76 -26.39 -14.52
N PRO A 85 8.87 -27.13 -15.21
CA PRO A 85 8.62 -28.52 -14.84
C PRO A 85 9.88 -29.31 -15.21
N CYS A 86 10.24 -30.27 -14.36
CA CYS A 86 11.49 -30.98 -14.51
C CYS A 86 11.34 -32.47 -14.21
N SER A 87 12.32 -33.25 -14.63
CA SER A 87 12.49 -34.62 -14.16
C SER A 87 13.00 -34.65 -12.72
N ASP A 88 13.07 -35.86 -12.17
CA ASP A 88 13.56 -36.15 -10.83
C ASP A 88 15.04 -35.77 -10.62
N ASP A 89 15.83 -35.72 -11.69
CA ASP A 89 17.21 -35.21 -11.71
C ASP A 89 17.31 -33.68 -11.87
N GLY A 90 16.19 -32.98 -12.11
CA GLY A 90 16.13 -31.52 -12.27
C GLY A 90 16.40 -31.00 -13.66
N LYS A 91 16.44 -31.86 -14.67
CA LYS A 91 16.46 -31.43 -16.07
C LYS A 91 15.10 -30.86 -16.46
N GLU A 92 15.08 -29.64 -16.96
CA GLU A 92 13.85 -28.98 -17.40
C GLU A 92 13.29 -29.68 -18.64
N TYR A 93 11.97 -29.89 -18.65
CA TYR A 93 11.30 -30.41 -19.82
C TYR A 93 11.25 -29.37 -20.93
N THR A 94 11.44 -29.84 -22.14
CA THR A 94 11.32 -29.11 -23.40
C THR A 94 10.10 -29.61 -24.16
N GLU A 95 9.70 -28.90 -25.22
CA GLU A 95 8.61 -29.32 -26.11
C GLU A 95 8.81 -30.73 -26.71
N GLN A 96 10.05 -31.24 -26.70
CA GLN A 96 10.43 -32.53 -27.27
C GLN A 96 10.21 -33.71 -26.30
N ASP A 97 9.98 -33.44 -25.01
CA ASP A 97 9.93 -34.49 -23.98
C ASP A 97 8.54 -35.14 -23.81
N ASP A 98 7.49 -34.62 -24.47
CA ASP A 98 6.10 -35.14 -24.51
C ASP A 98 5.50 -35.49 -23.12
N GLN A 99 5.84 -34.68 -22.12
CA GLN A 99 5.39 -34.83 -20.72
C GLN A 99 4.11 -34.04 -20.38
N PHE A 100 3.55 -33.34 -21.36
CA PHE A 100 2.38 -32.49 -21.16
C PHE A 100 1.11 -33.31 -20.91
N VAL A 101 0.20 -32.76 -20.10
CA VAL A 101 -1.11 -33.36 -19.86
C VAL A 101 -2.20 -32.47 -20.45
N GLU A 102 -3.17 -33.06 -21.15
CA GLU A 102 -4.29 -32.31 -21.71
C GLU A 102 -5.24 -31.84 -20.59
N THR A 103 -5.45 -32.70 -19.58
CA THR A 103 -6.27 -32.38 -18.42
C THR A 103 -5.49 -32.47 -17.11
N PRO A 104 -5.60 -31.48 -16.20
CA PRO A 104 -4.86 -31.49 -14.93
C PRO A 104 -5.15 -32.71 -14.06
N ASN A 105 -6.33 -33.32 -14.22
CA ASN A 105 -6.74 -34.50 -13.46
C ASN A 105 -5.84 -35.71 -13.70
N GLU A 106 -5.15 -35.78 -14.84
CA GLU A 106 -4.22 -36.86 -15.18
C GLU A 106 -2.94 -36.84 -14.33
N LEU A 107 -2.62 -35.72 -13.69
CA LEU A 107 -1.48 -35.62 -12.77
C LEU A 107 -1.72 -36.39 -11.47
N VAL A 108 -2.97 -36.63 -11.07
CA VAL A 108 -3.26 -37.31 -9.80
C VAL A 108 -2.70 -38.73 -9.83
N GLY A 109 -1.82 -39.04 -8.87
CA GLY A 109 -1.12 -40.32 -8.80
C GLY A 109 0.21 -40.36 -9.55
N ARG A 110 0.54 -39.35 -10.37
CA ARG A 110 1.86 -39.19 -11.01
C ARG A 110 2.83 -38.45 -10.10
N ASN A 111 4.12 -38.57 -10.37
CA ASN A 111 5.15 -37.75 -9.74
C ASN A 111 5.26 -36.42 -10.47
N LEU A 112 5.40 -35.33 -9.73
CA LEU A 112 5.63 -34.00 -10.27
C LEU A 112 6.86 -33.39 -9.61
N HIS A 113 7.78 -32.90 -10.42
CA HIS A 113 8.93 -32.12 -9.99
C HIS A 113 8.94 -30.79 -10.75
N PHE A 114 9.25 -29.71 -10.05
CA PHE A 114 9.41 -28.39 -10.67
C PHE A 114 10.38 -27.55 -9.88
N ILE A 115 10.92 -26.53 -10.53
CA ILE A 115 11.95 -25.67 -9.97
C ILE A 115 11.43 -24.25 -9.84
N VAL A 116 11.63 -23.65 -8.66
CA VAL A 116 11.44 -22.22 -8.44
C VAL A 116 12.79 -21.53 -8.57
N ARG A 117 12.92 -20.63 -9.56
CA ARG A 117 14.10 -19.79 -9.79
C ARG A 117 13.80 -18.34 -9.43
N ILE A 118 14.68 -17.72 -8.64
CA ILE A 118 14.63 -16.30 -8.30
C ILE A 118 15.96 -15.67 -8.73
N ASN A 119 15.96 -14.99 -9.88
CA ASN A 119 17.17 -14.41 -10.43
C ASN A 119 17.68 -13.25 -9.58
N GLY A 120 16.78 -12.35 -9.18
CA GLY A 120 17.14 -11.12 -8.46
C GLY A 120 15.93 -10.22 -8.23
N CYS A 121 16.17 -9.06 -7.63
CA CYS A 121 15.24 -7.94 -7.55
C CYS A 121 15.84 -6.71 -8.25
N ARG A 122 15.00 -5.78 -8.66
CA ARG A 122 15.41 -4.53 -9.32
C ARG A 122 14.69 -3.33 -8.70
N GLY A 123 15.37 -2.18 -8.68
CA GLY A 123 14.79 -0.91 -8.25
C GLY A 123 14.47 -0.82 -6.75
N ILE A 124 15.18 -1.57 -5.90
CA ILE A 124 15.00 -1.50 -4.44
C ILE A 124 15.42 -0.11 -3.95
N PRO A 125 14.56 0.59 -3.17
CA PRO A 125 14.92 1.89 -2.62
C PRO A 125 16.20 1.83 -1.78
N SER A 126 17.10 2.81 -1.97
CA SER A 126 18.42 2.88 -1.31
C SER A 126 18.41 2.95 0.21
N ARG A 127 17.22 3.13 0.82
CA ARG A 127 17.01 3.04 2.26
C ARG A 127 17.06 1.61 2.80
N PHE A 128 17.01 0.60 1.93
CA PHE A 128 17.09 -0.81 2.33
C PHE A 128 18.48 -1.40 2.09
N THR A 129 18.82 -2.42 2.88
CA THR A 129 20.05 -3.22 2.80
C THR A 129 19.76 -4.63 3.27
N ASP A 130 20.71 -5.55 3.11
CA ASP A 130 20.59 -6.94 3.56
C ASP A 130 19.29 -7.56 3.04
N VAL A 131 19.11 -7.51 1.72
CA VAL A 131 17.88 -7.93 1.05
C VAL A 131 17.91 -9.43 0.82
N ASN A 132 16.81 -10.11 1.13
CA ASN A 132 16.57 -11.50 0.78
C ASN A 132 15.10 -11.72 0.35
N CYS A 133 14.83 -12.87 -0.26
CA CYS A 133 13.48 -13.30 -0.59
C CYS A 133 13.05 -14.47 0.30
N LYS A 134 11.78 -14.48 0.71
CA LYS A 134 11.16 -15.54 1.52
C LYS A 134 9.90 -16.04 0.83
N TYR A 135 9.74 -17.35 0.73
CA TYR A 135 8.54 -17.96 0.16
C TYR A 135 8.29 -19.35 0.74
N ARG A 136 7.05 -19.83 0.60
CA ARG A 136 6.63 -21.18 0.97
C ARG A 136 5.86 -21.81 -0.16
N VAL A 137 6.06 -23.12 -0.33
CA VAL A 137 5.29 -23.94 -1.26
C VAL A 137 4.43 -24.88 -0.42
N TYR A 138 3.21 -25.12 -0.88
CA TYR A 138 2.27 -26.15 -0.38
C TYR A 138 2.65 -26.90 0.91
N LEU A 139 2.03 -26.53 2.03
CA LEU A 139 2.21 -27.16 3.35
C LEU A 139 3.63 -27.09 3.94
N ASP A 140 4.56 -26.35 3.34
CA ASP A 140 5.85 -26.07 3.98
C ASP A 140 5.65 -25.41 5.36
N GLU A 141 6.29 -25.98 6.38
CA GLU A 141 6.27 -25.43 7.74
C GLU A 141 7.18 -24.20 7.88
N THR A 142 8.25 -24.15 7.09
CA THR A 142 9.31 -23.14 7.18
C THR A 142 9.46 -22.37 5.88
N ASP A 143 9.84 -21.10 5.98
CA ASP A 143 10.14 -20.27 4.82
C ASP A 143 11.42 -20.76 4.14
N THR A 144 11.38 -20.93 2.82
CA THR A 144 12.60 -20.97 2.01
C THR A 144 13.12 -19.54 1.88
N VAL A 145 14.38 -19.34 2.23
CA VAL A 145 15.05 -18.03 2.23
C VAL A 145 16.22 -18.06 1.24
N THR A 146 16.35 -17.02 0.41
CA THR A 146 17.50 -16.86 -0.47
C THR A 146 18.73 -16.38 0.30
N GLU A 147 19.88 -16.36 -0.35
CA GLU A 147 21.03 -15.63 0.16
C GLU A 147 20.69 -14.14 0.35
N THR A 148 21.38 -13.52 1.31
CA THR A 148 21.21 -12.11 1.64
C THR A 148 22.24 -11.28 0.90
N VAL A 149 21.76 -10.27 0.17
CA VAL A 149 22.60 -9.39 -0.65
C VAL A 149 22.47 -7.95 -0.15
N SER A 150 23.61 -7.30 0.08
CA SER A 150 23.69 -5.97 0.68
C SER A 150 24.18 -4.92 -0.31
N ASP A 151 23.97 -3.64 0.02
CA ASP A 151 24.56 -2.49 -0.69
C ASP A 151 24.28 -2.36 -2.20
N THR A 152 23.15 -2.88 -2.66
CA THR A 152 22.68 -2.69 -4.04
C THR A 152 21.17 -2.50 -4.11
N SER A 153 20.73 -1.66 -5.05
CA SER A 153 19.31 -1.54 -5.42
C SER A 153 18.82 -2.68 -6.32
N ASN A 154 19.75 -3.47 -6.86
CA ASN A 154 19.50 -4.52 -7.84
C ASN A 154 20.18 -5.82 -7.41
N PRO A 155 19.76 -6.47 -6.32
CA PRO A 155 20.40 -7.70 -5.85
C PRO A 155 20.15 -8.85 -6.82
N ASP A 156 21.20 -9.62 -7.11
CA ASP A 156 21.14 -10.87 -7.85
C ASP A 156 21.31 -12.03 -6.89
N PHE A 157 20.32 -12.92 -6.84
CA PHE A 157 20.29 -14.06 -5.93
C PHE A 157 20.70 -15.36 -6.64
N HIS A 158 20.40 -15.49 -7.93
CA HIS A 158 20.56 -16.73 -8.70
C HIS A 158 20.04 -17.97 -7.95
N HIS A 159 18.96 -17.80 -7.18
CA HIS A 159 18.44 -18.83 -6.29
C HIS A 159 17.62 -19.84 -7.08
N GLN A 160 17.80 -21.11 -6.77
CA GLN A 160 17.08 -22.21 -7.39
C GLN A 160 16.75 -23.28 -6.35
N LYS A 161 15.49 -23.71 -6.30
CA LYS A 161 15.08 -24.84 -5.45
C LYS A 161 14.06 -25.71 -6.16
N MET A 162 14.28 -27.01 -6.14
CA MET A 162 13.36 -28.02 -6.66
C MET A 162 12.34 -28.42 -5.58
N PHE A 163 11.10 -28.59 -6.02
CA PHE A 163 10.00 -29.12 -5.23
C PHE A 163 9.46 -30.38 -5.90
N SER A 164 9.12 -31.37 -5.08
CA SER A 164 8.75 -32.71 -5.52
C SER A 164 7.47 -33.15 -4.84
N PHE A 165 6.48 -33.59 -5.62
CA PHE A 165 5.24 -34.18 -5.14
C PHE A 165 5.10 -35.60 -5.68
N THR A 166 5.35 -36.58 -4.82
CA THR A 166 5.42 -38.00 -5.17
C THR A 166 4.54 -38.84 -4.25
N PRO A 167 3.29 -39.17 -4.63
CA PRO A 167 2.57 -38.75 -5.83
C PRO A 167 1.77 -37.44 -5.62
N VAL A 168 1.34 -36.83 -6.73
CA VAL A 168 0.40 -35.71 -6.71
C VAL A 168 -0.96 -36.18 -6.21
N THR A 169 -1.43 -35.55 -5.14
CA THR A 169 -2.78 -35.78 -4.59
C THR A 169 -3.79 -34.81 -5.19
N ARG A 170 -5.09 -35.09 -5.03
CA ARG A 170 -6.14 -34.13 -5.44
C ARG A 170 -6.00 -32.76 -4.78
N GLN A 171 -5.49 -32.70 -3.56
CA GLN A 171 -5.29 -31.43 -2.85
C GLN A 171 -4.10 -30.65 -3.43
N VAL A 172 -3.00 -31.33 -3.77
CA VAL A 172 -1.87 -30.72 -4.49
C VAL A 172 -2.35 -30.20 -5.85
N LEU A 173 -3.15 -30.97 -6.58
CA LEU A 173 -3.68 -30.54 -7.86
C LEU A 173 -4.54 -29.27 -7.75
N LEU A 174 -5.42 -29.19 -6.75
CA LEU A 174 -6.21 -27.99 -6.47
C LEU A 174 -5.32 -26.79 -6.14
N TYR A 175 -4.26 -27.00 -5.36
CA TYR A 175 -3.27 -25.96 -5.08
C TYR A 175 -2.53 -25.49 -6.33
N LEU A 176 -2.14 -26.40 -7.22
CA LEU A 176 -1.51 -26.02 -8.49
C LEU A 176 -2.49 -25.24 -9.36
N LYS A 177 -3.76 -25.67 -9.45
CA LYS A 177 -4.76 -25.05 -10.31
C LYS A 177 -5.17 -23.65 -9.86
N ASP A 178 -5.50 -23.48 -8.58
CA ASP A 178 -6.13 -22.26 -8.05
C ASP A 178 -5.19 -21.45 -7.12
N GLY A 179 -3.99 -21.96 -6.88
CA GLY A 179 -3.03 -21.38 -5.95
C GLY A 179 -1.92 -20.58 -6.62
N PHE A 180 -1.14 -19.93 -5.75
CA PHE A 180 0.02 -19.13 -6.12
C PHE A 180 1.07 -19.24 -5.01
N ILE A 181 2.34 -19.07 -5.38
CA ILE A 181 3.43 -18.86 -4.43
C ILE A 181 3.53 -17.35 -4.18
N VAL A 182 3.57 -16.96 -2.92
CA VAL A 182 3.89 -15.58 -2.53
C VAL A 182 5.38 -15.49 -2.26
N ILE A 183 6.10 -14.76 -3.10
CA ILE A 183 7.50 -14.43 -2.85
C ILE A 183 7.53 -13.05 -2.20
N GLN A 184 8.06 -12.98 -1.00
CA GLN A 184 8.18 -11.75 -0.21
C GLN A 184 9.62 -11.26 -0.26
N VAL A 185 9.83 -10.00 -0.56
CA VAL A 185 11.14 -9.35 -0.48
C VAL A 185 11.27 -8.70 0.89
N TRP A 186 12.33 -9.03 1.61
CA TRP A 186 12.63 -8.53 2.95
C TRP A 186 13.98 -7.83 2.95
N GLY A 187 14.18 -6.90 3.88
CA GLY A 187 15.48 -6.30 4.11
C GLY A 187 15.50 -5.40 5.35
N LYS A 188 16.69 -4.97 5.75
CA LYS A 188 16.90 -4.03 6.85
C LYS A 188 16.88 -2.59 6.36
N GLN A 189 16.54 -1.66 7.24
CA GLN A 189 16.47 -0.24 6.90
C GLN A 189 17.69 0.53 7.40
N LYS A 190 18.36 1.25 6.50
CA LYS A 190 19.45 2.16 6.89
C LYS A 190 18.86 3.39 7.60
N PRO A 191 19.29 3.73 8.83
CA PRO A 191 18.82 4.92 9.51
C PRO A 191 19.26 6.18 8.75
N ARG A 192 18.35 7.13 8.57
CA ARG A 192 18.63 8.33 7.78
C ARG A 192 19.47 9.32 8.60
N LYS A 193 20.77 9.39 8.31
CA LYS A 193 21.74 10.28 8.98
C LYS A 193 21.27 11.75 9.07
N SER A 194 20.71 12.28 7.97
CA SER A 194 20.18 13.65 7.95
C SER A 194 18.97 13.86 8.86
N ALA A 195 18.16 12.82 9.11
CA ALA A 195 17.03 12.89 10.01
C ALA A 195 17.50 12.91 11.47
N MET A 196 18.45 12.04 11.81
CA MET A 196 19.04 12.00 13.16
C MET A 196 19.71 13.32 13.53
N ALA A 197 20.41 13.95 12.58
CA ALA A 197 21.00 15.27 12.78
C ALA A 197 19.95 16.36 13.05
N LYS A 198 18.79 16.30 12.38
CA LYS A 198 17.67 17.23 12.60
C LYS A 198 16.89 16.98 13.88
N ALA A 199 16.82 15.73 14.33
CA ALA A 199 16.12 15.33 15.55
C ALA A 199 16.89 15.69 16.83
N LYS A 200 18.23 15.82 16.74
CA LYS A 200 19.09 16.12 17.88
C LYS A 200 18.65 17.37 18.64
N GLY A 201 18.31 17.21 19.93
CA GLY A 201 17.90 18.31 20.81
C GLY A 201 16.43 18.73 20.68
N ARG A 202 15.61 18.01 19.89
CA ARG A 202 14.18 18.27 19.75
C ARG A 202 13.37 17.34 20.64
N SER A 203 12.23 17.83 21.12
CA SER A 203 11.28 16.99 21.85
C SER A 203 10.35 16.23 20.90
N THR A 204 9.83 15.09 21.35
CA THR A 204 8.86 14.28 20.58
C THR A 204 7.65 15.11 20.13
N LYS A 205 7.18 16.03 20.97
CA LYS A 205 6.08 16.96 20.64
C LYS A 205 6.42 17.84 19.43
N GLN A 206 7.62 18.42 19.39
CA GLN A 206 8.05 19.26 18.26
C GLN A 206 8.19 18.43 16.98
N MET A 207 8.74 17.22 17.08
CA MET A 207 8.92 16.34 15.92
C MET A 207 7.59 15.89 15.31
N ILE A 208 6.60 15.58 16.15
CA ILE A 208 5.24 15.23 15.69
C ILE A 208 4.59 16.41 14.97
N GLN A 209 4.70 17.62 15.54
CA GLN A 209 4.15 18.83 14.93
C GLN A 209 4.76 19.10 13.55
N ASP A 210 6.10 19.00 13.44
CA ASP A 210 6.79 19.17 12.16
C ASP A 210 6.44 18.06 11.15
N ASP A 211 6.32 16.79 11.57
CA ASP A 211 5.95 15.71 10.65
C ASP A 211 4.52 15.86 10.14
N LEU A 212 3.57 16.29 10.99
CA LEU A 212 2.20 16.57 10.59
C LEU A 212 2.15 17.71 9.55
N LEU A 213 2.87 18.82 9.81
CA LEU A 213 2.97 19.92 8.86
C LEU A 213 3.57 19.46 7.52
N ASN A 214 4.64 18.67 7.55
CA ASN A 214 5.27 18.13 6.34
C ASN A 214 4.37 17.16 5.58
N GLN A 215 3.57 16.34 6.27
CA GLN A 215 2.58 15.46 5.64
C GLN A 215 1.50 16.28 4.93
N THR A 216 0.98 17.33 5.58
CA THR A 216 0.04 18.27 4.96
C THR A 216 0.67 18.93 3.74
N SER A 217 1.92 19.41 3.82
CA SER A 217 2.62 19.99 2.67
C SER A 217 2.83 19.00 1.52
N ARG A 218 3.07 17.71 1.80
CA ARG A 218 3.19 16.67 0.76
C ARG A 218 1.86 16.35 0.10
N LEU A 219 0.77 16.34 0.87
CA LEU A 219 -0.59 16.22 0.33
C LEU A 219 -0.93 17.41 -0.57
N MET A 220 -0.45 18.61 -0.22
CA MET A 220 -0.63 19.83 -1.02
C MET A 220 0.27 19.89 -2.26
N ASN A 221 1.50 19.36 -2.19
CA ASN A 221 2.44 19.31 -3.32
C ASN A 221 2.22 18.12 -4.27
N GLY A 222 1.15 17.33 -4.08
CA GLY A 222 1.01 15.98 -4.65
C GLY A 222 0.07 15.80 -5.84
N PHE A 223 -0.71 16.80 -6.27
CA PHE A 223 -1.57 16.66 -7.46
C PHE A 223 -0.87 17.20 -8.70
N ARG A 224 -0.11 16.33 -9.38
CA ARG A 224 0.34 16.54 -10.76
C ARG A 224 -0.79 16.06 -11.68
N ILE A 225 -1.46 16.97 -12.39
CA ILE A 225 -2.38 16.60 -13.48
C ILE A 225 -1.60 16.82 -14.78
N ASN A 226 -1.41 15.75 -15.56
CA ASN A 226 -0.71 15.76 -16.84
C ASN A 226 0.65 16.49 -16.81
N GLY A 227 1.45 16.23 -15.77
CA GLY A 227 2.83 16.74 -15.68
C GLY A 227 3.00 18.22 -15.35
N ARG A 228 1.92 19.04 -15.29
CA ARG A 228 2.01 20.48 -15.01
C ARG A 228 1.76 20.81 -13.54
N ASN A 229 2.52 21.79 -13.02
CA ASN A 229 2.26 22.39 -11.71
C ASN A 229 0.98 23.22 -11.79
N VAL A 230 -0.07 22.82 -11.07
CA VAL A 230 -1.32 23.58 -11.01
C VAL A 230 -1.20 24.66 -9.93
N ASP A 231 -1.56 25.89 -10.27
CA ASP A 231 -1.53 27.06 -9.39
C ASP A 231 -2.32 26.79 -8.07
N PRO A 232 -1.73 27.09 -6.88
CA PRO A 232 -2.39 26.92 -5.58
C PRO A 232 -3.81 27.50 -5.48
N ASN A 233 -4.08 28.63 -6.16
CA ASN A 233 -5.40 29.26 -6.15
C ASN A 233 -6.43 28.48 -6.97
N LYS A 234 -6.02 27.93 -8.14
CA LYS A 234 -6.87 27.06 -8.96
C LYS A 234 -7.12 25.72 -8.29
N GLN A 235 -6.13 25.21 -7.56
CA GLN A 235 -6.26 23.96 -6.78
C GLN A 235 -7.21 24.10 -5.59
N SER A 236 -7.16 25.22 -4.87
CA SER A 236 -8.12 25.52 -3.81
C SER A 236 -9.55 25.49 -4.35
N MET A 237 -9.79 26.09 -5.52
CA MET A 237 -11.09 26.06 -6.18
C MET A 237 -11.51 24.64 -6.59
N ILE A 238 -10.61 23.80 -7.10
CA ILE A 238 -10.94 22.42 -7.50
C ILE A 238 -11.29 21.58 -6.27
N VAL A 239 -10.51 21.67 -5.19
CA VAL A 239 -10.79 20.94 -3.94
C VAL A 239 -12.11 21.43 -3.33
N GLU A 240 -12.33 22.73 -3.30
CA GLU A 240 -13.59 23.32 -2.86
C GLU A 240 -14.76 22.85 -3.73
N LEU A 241 -14.61 22.80 -5.05
CA LEU A 241 -15.63 22.32 -5.99
C LEU A 241 -15.92 20.83 -5.81
N LEU A 242 -14.91 20.00 -5.57
CA LEU A 242 -15.09 18.57 -5.27
C LEU A 242 -15.78 18.36 -3.91
N LEU A 243 -15.41 19.13 -2.90
CA LEU A 243 -16.07 19.11 -1.58
C LEU A 243 -17.53 19.58 -1.69
N MET A 244 -17.79 20.63 -2.47
CA MET A 244 -19.12 21.12 -2.79
C MET A 244 -19.93 20.09 -3.57
N LYS A 245 -19.36 19.44 -4.59
CA LYS A 245 -20.02 18.38 -5.38
C LYS A 245 -20.38 17.18 -4.49
N LYS A 246 -19.48 16.76 -3.60
CA LYS A 246 -19.75 15.69 -2.63
C LYS A 246 -20.79 16.11 -1.58
N GLN A 247 -20.80 17.38 -1.17
CA GLN A 247 -21.84 17.92 -0.30
C GLN A 247 -23.20 17.98 -1.00
N GLN A 248 -23.23 18.39 -2.27
CA GLN A 248 -24.44 18.42 -3.10
C GLN A 248 -25.00 17.02 -3.29
N GLN A 249 -24.16 16.02 -3.61
CA GLN A 249 -24.57 14.61 -3.68
C GLN A 249 -25.19 14.12 -2.36
N ARG A 250 -24.63 14.49 -1.19
CA ARG A 250 -25.23 14.14 0.11
C ARG A 250 -26.58 14.82 0.34
N HIS A 251 -26.73 16.08 -0.07
CA HIS A 251 -28.02 16.78 0.01
C HIS A 251 -29.05 16.13 -0.92
N GLN A 252 -28.65 15.78 -2.14
CA GLN A 252 -29.48 15.09 -3.12
C GLN A 252 -29.93 13.71 -2.59
N GLN A 253 -29.01 12.91 -2.04
CA GLN A 253 -29.33 11.62 -1.43
C GLN A 253 -30.33 11.75 -0.27
N ARG A 254 -30.23 12.82 0.55
CA ARG A 254 -31.18 13.09 1.62
C ARG A 254 -32.57 13.43 1.08
N LEU A 255 -32.65 14.20 -0.02
CA LEU A 255 -33.91 14.48 -0.69
C LEU A 255 -34.54 13.22 -1.29
N GLU A 256 -33.73 12.37 -1.94
CA GLU A 256 -34.18 11.07 -2.45
C GLU A 256 -34.71 10.18 -1.34
N ASN A 257 -34.05 10.14 -0.18
CA ASN A 257 -34.53 9.38 0.98
C ASN A 257 -35.91 9.86 1.47
N ILE A 258 -36.18 11.17 1.39
CA ILE A 258 -37.50 11.72 1.72
C ILE A 258 -38.51 11.37 0.63
N GLY A 259 -38.12 11.41 -0.64
CA GLY A 259 -38.95 10.93 -1.75
C GLY A 259 -39.37 9.47 -1.54
N HIS A 260 -38.42 8.60 -1.21
CA HIS A 260 -38.69 7.20 -0.87
C HIS A 260 -39.62 7.04 0.34
N LEU A 261 -39.51 7.89 1.35
CA LEU A 261 -40.43 7.88 2.50
C LEU A 261 -41.87 8.17 2.07
N VAL A 262 -42.06 9.16 1.19
CA VAL A 262 -43.37 9.53 0.65
C VAL A 262 -43.96 8.39 -0.18
N ASP A 263 -43.16 7.76 -1.05
CA ASP A 263 -43.59 6.61 -1.85
C ASP A 263 -44.06 5.43 -1.00
N ILE A 264 -43.32 5.14 0.10
CA ILE A 264 -43.69 4.07 1.05
C ILE A 264 -45.00 4.43 1.75
N ALA A 265 -45.14 5.68 2.22
CA ALA A 265 -46.34 6.15 2.90
C ALA A 265 -47.58 6.12 1.98
N GLU A 266 -47.43 6.48 0.71
CA GLU A 266 -48.51 6.44 -0.28
C GLU A 266 -48.93 4.99 -0.58
N LYS A 267 -47.97 4.08 -0.79
CA LYS A 267 -48.24 2.64 -0.98
C LYS A 267 -48.97 2.02 0.20
N GLN A 268 -48.67 2.48 1.42
CA GLN A 268 -49.33 2.03 2.65
C GLN A 268 -50.59 2.83 2.99
N LYS A 269 -50.99 3.80 2.16
CA LYS A 269 -52.15 4.69 2.37
C LYS A 269 -52.12 5.43 3.71
N MET A 270 -50.93 5.80 4.18
CA MET A 270 -50.75 6.60 5.39
C MET A 270 -51.15 8.05 5.14
N ARG A 271 -51.93 8.63 6.06
CA ARG A 271 -52.34 10.05 5.98
C ARG A 271 -51.39 10.98 6.72
N GLU A 272 -50.62 10.46 7.66
CA GLU A 272 -49.71 11.24 8.51
C GLU A 272 -48.38 10.50 8.68
N ILE A 273 -47.28 11.26 8.67
CA ILE A 273 -45.92 10.74 8.88
C ILE A 273 -45.36 11.35 10.17
N PRO A 274 -44.83 10.56 11.10
CA PRO A 274 -44.25 11.10 12.33
C PRO A 274 -43.06 12.04 12.06
N LEU A 275 -43.15 13.26 12.59
CA LEU A 275 -42.10 14.29 12.47
C LEU A 275 -40.68 13.82 12.85
N PRO A 276 -40.48 13.00 13.91
CA PRO A 276 -39.14 12.50 14.25
C PRO A 276 -38.50 11.67 13.13
N MET A 277 -39.29 10.93 12.34
CA MET A 277 -38.75 10.12 11.24
C MET A 277 -38.28 10.99 10.08
N VAL A 278 -39.04 12.04 9.77
CA VAL A 278 -38.66 13.02 8.74
C VAL A 278 -37.35 13.71 9.15
N LYS A 279 -37.22 14.05 10.43
CA LYS A 279 -35.99 14.62 11.00
C LYS A 279 -34.80 13.67 10.89
N ASP A 280 -34.98 12.40 11.26
CA ASP A 280 -33.92 11.39 11.22
C ASP A 280 -33.40 11.14 9.78
N LEU A 281 -34.29 11.20 8.78
CA LEU A 281 -33.91 11.05 7.36
C LEU A 281 -33.28 12.32 6.77
N LEU A 282 -33.78 13.50 7.13
CA LEU A 282 -33.20 14.79 6.74
C LEU A 282 -31.75 14.96 7.20
N PHE A 283 -31.41 14.38 8.37
CA PHE A 283 -30.07 14.44 8.96
C PHE A 283 -29.29 13.12 8.86
N ALA A 284 -29.78 12.17 8.06
CA ALA A 284 -29.07 10.92 7.82
C ALA A 284 -27.71 11.19 7.14
N ASN A 285 -26.66 10.59 7.68
CA ASN A 285 -25.29 10.72 7.18
C ASN A 285 -24.80 9.45 6.45
N SER A 286 -25.63 8.42 6.38
CA SER A 286 -25.34 7.19 5.64
C SER A 286 -26.62 6.49 5.18
N ASN A 287 -26.50 5.70 4.11
CA ASN A 287 -27.60 4.90 3.58
C ASN A 287 -28.08 3.83 4.58
N GLU A 288 -27.19 3.36 5.46
CA GLU A 288 -27.55 2.41 6.52
C GLU A 288 -28.46 3.06 7.58
N THR A 289 -28.20 4.32 7.96
CA THR A 289 -29.07 5.05 8.88
C THR A 289 -30.46 5.28 8.28
N ALA A 290 -30.54 5.60 6.99
CA ALA A 290 -31.82 5.75 6.30
C ALA A 290 -32.60 4.43 6.21
N ALA A 291 -31.92 3.32 5.88
CA ALA A 291 -32.52 1.98 5.81
C ALA A 291 -33.15 1.54 7.15
N ARG A 292 -32.53 1.88 8.29
CA ARG A 292 -33.08 1.61 9.62
C ARG A 292 -34.38 2.36 9.90
N VAL A 293 -34.54 3.57 9.34
CA VAL A 293 -35.78 4.35 9.48
C VAL A 293 -36.88 3.75 8.58
N PHE A 294 -36.56 3.38 7.33
CA PHE A 294 -37.53 2.75 6.44
C PHE A 294 -38.07 1.41 6.97
N ASN A 295 -37.21 0.60 7.60
CA ASN A 295 -37.62 -0.67 8.20
C ASN A 295 -38.62 -0.51 9.36
N LYS A 296 -38.74 0.68 9.96
CA LYS A 296 -39.77 0.96 10.98
C LYS A 296 -41.17 1.18 10.39
N LEU A 297 -41.25 1.53 9.09
CA LEU A 297 -42.52 1.69 8.36
C LEU A 297 -42.98 0.40 7.67
N LEU A 298 -42.08 -0.55 7.43
CA LEU A 298 -42.39 -1.78 6.71
C LEU A 298 -43.00 -2.85 7.64
N PRO A 299 -44.06 -3.57 7.24
CA PRO A 299 -44.58 -4.69 8.02
C PRO A 299 -43.52 -5.78 8.18
N LYS A 300 -43.51 -6.45 9.35
CA LYS A 300 -42.49 -7.46 9.69
C LYS A 300 -42.37 -8.51 8.58
N GLY A 301 -41.24 -8.51 7.86
CA GLY A 301 -40.92 -9.49 6.82
C GLY A 301 -40.83 -8.96 5.38
N SER A 302 -41.11 -7.69 5.09
CA SER A 302 -40.92 -7.14 3.73
C SER A 302 -39.51 -6.58 3.51
N VAL A 303 -38.93 -6.81 2.33
CA VAL A 303 -37.61 -6.32 1.92
C VAL A 303 -37.76 -5.05 1.06
N LEU A 304 -36.93 -4.04 1.30
CA LEU A 304 -36.81 -2.84 0.46
C LEU A 304 -36.37 -3.25 -0.96
N ALA A 305 -37.10 -2.83 -1.99
CA ALA A 305 -36.63 -2.94 -3.37
C ALA A 305 -35.37 -2.07 -3.54
N LYS A 306 -34.34 -2.62 -4.19
CA LYS A 306 -33.12 -1.86 -4.52
C LYS A 306 -33.45 -0.72 -5.47
N THR A 307 -32.91 0.46 -5.18
CA THR A 307 -33.01 1.65 -6.03
C THR A 307 -32.36 1.37 -7.40
N PRO A 308 -32.91 1.88 -8.52
CA PRO A 308 -32.22 1.88 -9.80
C PRO A 308 -30.91 2.67 -9.66
N GLN A 309 -29.80 2.06 -10.04
CA GLN A 309 -28.53 2.76 -10.18
C GLN A 309 -28.66 3.73 -11.36
N THR A 310 -28.26 4.99 -11.16
CA THR A 310 -27.96 5.87 -12.30
C THR A 310 -26.81 5.25 -13.10
N PRO A 311 -26.83 5.28 -14.43
CA PRO A 311 -25.75 4.73 -15.24
C PRO A 311 -24.43 5.39 -14.85
N ASP A 312 -23.40 4.59 -14.63
CA ASP A 312 -22.03 5.07 -14.60
C ASP A 312 -21.74 5.62 -16.01
N GLU A 313 -21.54 6.93 -16.13
CA GLU A 313 -20.94 7.53 -17.33
C GLU A 313 -19.48 7.03 -17.36
N GLU A 314 -19.26 5.95 -18.09
CA GLU A 314 -17.95 5.60 -18.63
C GLU A 314 -17.55 6.75 -19.57
N ASP A 315 -16.65 7.62 -19.14
CA ASP A 315 -15.98 8.57 -20.02
C ASP A 315 -15.10 7.77 -21.01
N GLU A 316 -15.63 7.56 -22.21
CA GLU A 316 -14.83 7.29 -23.41
C GLU A 316 -13.85 8.45 -23.59
N ILE A 317 -12.57 8.21 -23.32
CA ILE A 317 -11.49 9.10 -23.74
C ILE A 317 -11.22 8.75 -25.20
N GLU A 318 -11.80 9.53 -26.12
CA GLU A 318 -11.40 9.52 -27.52
C GLU A 318 -9.94 9.98 -27.61
N GLU A 319 -9.07 9.10 -28.12
CA GLU A 319 -7.73 9.44 -28.57
C GLU A 319 -7.85 10.33 -29.83
N GLU A 320 -7.82 11.65 -29.65
CA GLU A 320 -7.52 12.57 -30.75
C GLU A 320 -6.02 12.52 -31.02
N SER A 321 -5.66 11.82 -32.10
CA SER A 321 -4.36 11.93 -32.77
C SER A 321 -4.19 13.36 -33.34
N GLY A 322 -3.23 14.09 -32.79
CA GLY A 322 -2.76 15.36 -33.35
C GLY A 322 -1.23 15.37 -33.32
N ASP A 323 -0.66 15.22 -34.51
CA ASP A 323 0.77 15.31 -34.83
C ASP A 323 1.36 16.70 -34.56
N GLU A 324 2.68 16.70 -34.31
CA GLU A 324 3.68 17.80 -34.47
C GLU A 324 3.52 19.00 -33.50
N ASP A 325 4.55 19.43 -32.75
CA ASP A 325 5.84 19.89 -33.25
C ASP A 325 7.02 19.53 -32.31
N GLU A 326 8.15 19.26 -32.97
CA GLU A 326 9.50 19.26 -32.41
C GLU A 326 9.87 20.68 -31.94
N ASP A 327 10.29 20.81 -30.68
CA ASP A 327 11.17 21.91 -30.27
C ASP A 327 12.32 21.27 -29.47
N GLU A 328 13.45 21.14 -30.17
CA GLU A 328 14.79 21.10 -29.58
C GLU A 328 14.98 22.37 -28.74
N ASP A 329 15.57 22.25 -27.55
CA ASP A 329 16.47 23.27 -26.99
C ASP A 329 17.13 22.75 -25.69
N ASP A 330 18.39 22.34 -25.86
CA ASP A 330 19.56 22.63 -25.04
C ASP A 330 19.37 22.85 -23.52
N ASP A 331 19.64 21.80 -22.74
CA ASP A 331 20.12 21.97 -21.35
C ASP A 331 21.66 22.02 -21.37
N GLU A 332 22.20 23.24 -21.47
CA GLU A 332 23.60 23.54 -21.15
C GLU A 332 23.86 23.21 -19.67
N GLU A 333 24.85 22.34 -19.44
CA GLU A 333 25.44 22.06 -18.13
C GLU A 333 26.13 23.33 -17.59
N GLU A 334 25.55 24.01 -16.59
CA GLU A 334 26.29 25.00 -15.81
C GLU A 334 27.28 24.29 -14.87
N GLU A 335 28.54 24.21 -15.31
CA GLU A 335 29.69 23.92 -14.45
C GLU A 335 30.00 25.13 -13.53
N ASP A 336 30.09 24.87 -12.23
CA ASP A 336 30.42 25.82 -11.17
C ASP A 336 31.86 26.38 -11.29
N ASP A 337 32.03 27.56 -11.89
CA ASP A 337 33.30 28.28 -11.99
C ASP A 337 33.59 29.13 -10.73
N GLU A 338 34.16 28.50 -9.69
CA GLU A 338 34.55 29.13 -8.42
C GLU A 338 35.76 30.11 -8.50
N GLU A 339 36.39 30.31 -9.68
CA GLU A 339 37.60 31.14 -9.82
C GLU A 339 37.37 32.63 -10.18
N GLY A 340 36.19 33.00 -10.71
CA GLY A 340 35.90 34.38 -11.13
C GLY A 340 35.64 35.38 -9.98
N SER A 341 35.20 34.89 -8.82
CA SER A 341 34.84 35.72 -7.66
C SER A 341 36.07 36.30 -6.93
N ARG A 342 37.22 35.61 -6.99
CA ARG A 342 38.48 36.04 -6.35
C ARG A 342 39.24 37.11 -7.15
N GLN A 343 39.08 37.16 -8.47
CA GLN A 343 39.73 38.17 -9.33
C GLN A 343 39.01 39.54 -9.32
N ARG A 344 37.67 39.55 -9.19
CA ARG A 344 36.88 40.79 -9.08
C ARG A 344 37.14 41.56 -7.78
N ASN A 345 37.40 40.85 -6.68
CA ASN A 345 37.76 41.47 -5.39
C ASN A 345 39.21 41.99 -5.31
N ARG A 346 40.14 41.44 -6.11
CA ARG A 346 41.52 41.97 -6.22
C ARG A 346 41.60 43.23 -7.10
N ARG A 347 40.75 43.38 -8.12
CA ARG A 347 40.68 44.60 -8.96
C ARG A 347 40.01 45.79 -8.24
N ARG A 348 39.03 45.56 -7.35
CA ARG A 348 38.42 46.63 -6.54
C ARG A 348 39.34 47.16 -5.42
N ARG A 349 40.26 46.34 -4.88
CA ARG A 349 41.25 46.79 -3.88
C ARG A 349 42.42 47.58 -4.46
N ARG A 350 42.75 47.44 -5.75
CA ARG A 350 43.82 48.23 -6.41
C ARG A 350 43.38 49.61 -6.89
N ARG A 351 42.07 49.87 -7.09
CA ARG A 351 41.55 51.19 -7.46
C ARG A 351 41.28 52.14 -6.28
N ARG A 352 41.30 51.65 -5.04
CA ARG A 352 41.19 52.47 -3.81
C ARG A 352 42.55 52.91 -3.21
N LYS A 353 43.68 52.58 -3.84
CA LYS A 353 45.04 52.96 -3.40
C LYS A 353 45.76 53.93 -4.35
N LYS A 354 45.04 54.53 -5.30
CA LYS A 354 45.57 55.52 -6.28
C LYS A 354 44.60 56.69 -6.54
N ARG A 355 43.88 57.12 -5.50
CA ARG A 355 43.18 58.40 -5.44
C ARG A 355 43.39 59.01 -4.07
#